data_AF-A0A2J6PDJ2-F1
#
_entry.id   AF-A0A2J6PDJ2-F1
#
_cell.length_a   1.000
_cell.length_b   1.000
_cell.length_c   1.000
_cell.angle_alpha   90.00
_cell.angle_beta   90.00
_cell.angle_gamma   90.00
#
_symmetry.space_group_name_H-M   'P 1'
#
loop_
_entity.id
_entity.type
_entity.pdbx_description
1 polymer ?
#
loop_
_entity_poly.entity_id
_entity_poly.type
_entity_poly.pdbx_seq_one_letter_code
_entity_poly.pdbx_strand_id
1 'polypeptide(L)'
;MEEMLNLLGCPFGDRILHAAGNDANFTLRALLLIATVDSAASNHPLTPEQKALLSAFERIAKGPVPLNDRQKELEVRQQIEEDRARRRREKRVARRILDTRKRENEEADNPPHEKS
;
A
#
# COMPACT_ATOMS: atom_id res chain seq x y z
N MET A 1 2.69 -12.02 16.12
CA MET A 1 3.32 -12.32 14.81
C MET A 1 3.98 -11.08 14.22
N GLU A 2 3.30 -9.93 14.21
CA GLU A 2 3.85 -8.62 13.77
C GLU A 2 5.22 -8.29 14.37
N GLU A 3 5.36 -8.34 15.70
CA GLU A 3 6.62 -8.04 16.38
C GLU A 3 7.78 -8.91 15.89
N MET A 4 7.53 -10.21 15.66
CA MET A 4 8.53 -11.15 15.14
C MET A 4 8.91 -10.81 13.70
N LEU A 5 7.93 -10.49 12.84
CA LEU A 5 8.20 -10.10 11.46
C LEU A 5 8.97 -8.78 11.38
N ASN A 6 8.65 -7.82 12.23
CA ASN A 6 9.39 -6.57 12.39
C ASN A 6 10.84 -6.82 12.83
N LEU A 7 11.03 -7.67 13.85
CA LEU A 7 12.37 -8.03 14.34
C LEU A 7 13.23 -8.69 13.25
N LEU A 8 12.62 -9.55 12.43
CA LEU A 8 13.30 -10.23 11.32
C LEU A 8 13.46 -9.36 10.06
N GLY A 9 12.89 -8.14 10.05
CA GLY A 9 12.87 -7.28 8.87
C GLY A 9 12.08 -7.88 7.69
N CYS A 10 11.07 -8.71 7.98
CA CYS A 10 10.17 -9.25 6.98
C CYS A 10 9.11 -8.19 6.62
N PRO A 11 8.97 -7.80 5.34
CA PRO A 11 7.91 -6.88 4.94
C PRO A 11 6.54 -7.56 5.03
N PHE A 12 5.59 -6.88 5.66
CA PHE A 12 4.17 -7.25 5.67
C PHE A 12 3.32 -5.98 5.63
N GLY A 13 2.10 -6.08 5.12
CA GLY A 13 1.11 -5.02 5.22
C GLY A 13 0.05 -5.41 6.25
N ASP A 14 -0.37 -4.49 7.10
CA ASP A 14 -1.32 -4.75 8.20
C ASP A 14 -2.61 -5.42 7.71
N ARG A 15 -3.11 -5.01 6.54
CA ARG A 15 -4.32 -5.60 5.92
C ARG A 15 -4.11 -6.99 5.34
N ILE A 16 -2.87 -7.34 4.99
CA ILE A 16 -2.49 -8.61 4.38
C ILE A 16 -2.19 -9.65 5.45
N LEU A 17 -1.59 -9.22 6.57
CA LEU A 17 -1.23 -10.10 7.67
C LEU A 17 -2.46 -10.74 8.31
N HIS A 18 -3.50 -9.97 8.59
CA HIS A 18 -4.73 -10.48 9.20
C HIS A 18 -5.71 -11.14 8.23
N ALA A 19 -5.32 -11.31 6.96
CA ALA A 19 -6.16 -12.01 6.00
C ALA A 19 -6.10 -13.52 6.25
N ALA A 20 -7.27 -14.14 6.40
CA ALA A 20 -7.37 -15.59 6.58
C ALA A 20 -6.61 -16.35 5.47
N GLY A 21 -5.70 -17.23 5.87
CA GLY A 21 -4.87 -18.03 4.97
C GLY A 21 -3.46 -17.47 4.70
N ASN A 22 -3.16 -16.24 5.10
CA ASN A 22 -1.82 -15.66 4.96
C ASN A 22 -0.86 -15.97 6.13
N ASP A 23 -1.38 -16.37 7.28
CA ASP A 23 -0.57 -16.72 8.46
C ASP A 23 0.49 -17.78 8.14
N ALA A 24 0.14 -18.80 7.34
CA ALA A 24 1.08 -19.84 6.91
C ALA A 24 2.20 -19.26 6.02
N ASN A 25 1.88 -18.29 5.16
CA ASN A 25 2.87 -17.63 4.30
C ASN A 25 3.86 -16.84 5.15
N PHE A 26 3.36 -16.02 6.08
CA PHE A 26 4.22 -15.23 6.97
C PHE A 26 5.01 -16.10 7.95
N THR A 27 4.42 -17.21 8.42
CA THR A 27 5.15 -18.21 9.22
C THR A 27 6.32 -18.80 8.43
N LEU A 28 6.10 -19.22 7.19
CA LEU A 28 7.18 -19.73 6.33
C LEU A 28 8.27 -18.68 6.13
N ARG A 29 7.91 -17.44 5.81
CA ARG A 29 8.88 -16.33 5.64
C ARG A 29 9.69 -16.07 6.90
N ALA A 30 9.05 -16.10 8.07
CA ALA A 30 9.74 -15.96 9.35
C ALA A 30 10.75 -17.10 9.57
N LEU A 31 10.36 -18.35 9.29
CA LEU A 31 11.27 -19.50 9.41
C LEU A 31 12.48 -19.39 8.47
N LEU A 32 12.27 -18.93 7.24
CA LEU A 32 13.35 -18.67 6.29
C LEU A 32 14.34 -17.63 6.82
N LEU A 33 13.86 -16.54 7.42
CA LEU A 33 14.71 -15.49 8.00
C LEU A 33 15.41 -15.93 9.29
N ILE A 34 14.75 -16.75 10.12
CA ILE A 34 15.40 -17.34 11.29
C ILE A 34 16.57 -18.21 10.84
N ALA A 35 16.39 -19.04 9.82
CA ALA A 35 17.46 -19.87 9.29
C ALA A 35 18.65 -19.04 8.76
N THR A 36 18.39 -17.89 8.12
CA THR A 36 19.47 -17.01 7.63
C THR A 36 20.20 -16.29 8.75
N VAL A 37 19.47 -15.78 9.74
CA VAL A 37 20.04 -15.11 10.92
C VAL A 37 20.86 -16.09 11.77
N ASP A 38 20.32 -17.27 12.03
CA ASP A 38 20.99 -18.31 12.82
C ASP A 38 22.27 -18.80 12.13
N SER A 39 22.21 -19.04 10.81
CA SER A 39 23.38 -19.42 10.03
C SER A 39 24.47 -18.35 10.08
N ALA A 40 24.11 -17.07 10.04
CA ALA A 40 25.06 -15.96 10.16
C ALA A 40 25.68 -15.88 11.57
N ALA A 41 24.94 -16.24 12.62
CA ALA A 41 25.40 -16.20 14.01
C ALA A 41 26.24 -17.42 14.41
N SER A 42 26.00 -18.59 13.80
CA SER A 42 26.60 -19.88 14.18
C SER A 42 28.12 -19.99 13.99
N ASN A 43 28.78 -19.02 13.32
CA ASN A 43 30.19 -19.06 12.93
C ASN A 43 30.62 -20.36 12.21
N HIS A 44 29.66 -21.15 11.71
CA HIS A 44 29.95 -22.40 11.04
C HIS A 44 30.34 -22.12 9.58
N PRO A 45 31.43 -22.72 9.06
CA PRO A 45 31.81 -22.52 7.67
C PRO A 45 30.74 -23.09 6.74
N LEU A 46 30.09 -22.21 5.98
CA LEU A 46 29.08 -22.58 5.00
C LEU A 46 29.72 -22.90 3.65
N THR A 47 29.25 -23.99 3.02
CA THR A 47 29.61 -24.30 1.63
C THR A 47 29.01 -23.26 0.67
N PRO A 48 29.55 -23.13 -0.56
CA PRO A 48 28.97 -22.23 -1.57
C PRO A 48 27.47 -22.48 -1.83
N GLU A 49 27.05 -23.74 -1.84
CA GLU A 49 25.65 -24.15 -2.08
C GLU A 49 24.75 -23.69 -0.93
N GLN A 50 25.21 -23.85 0.31
CA GLN A 50 24.48 -23.39 1.49
C GLN A 50 24.35 -21.87 1.50
N LYS A 51 25.41 -21.13 1.14
CA LYS A 51 25.35 -19.66 1.00
C LYS A 51 24.34 -19.24 -0.07
N ALA A 52 24.32 -19.92 -1.22
CA ALA A 52 23.36 -19.64 -2.28
C ALA A 52 21.91 -19.93 -1.82
N LEU A 53 21.69 -21.02 -1.09
CA LEU A 53 20.38 -21.38 -0.54
C LEU A 53 19.88 -20.35 0.48
N LEU A 54 20.73 -19.92 1.40
CA LEU A 54 20.39 -18.88 2.39
C LEU A 54 20.10 -17.54 1.71
N SER A 55 20.86 -17.18 0.67
CA SER A 55 20.56 -16.00 -0.14
C SER A 55 19.18 -16.11 -0.81
N ALA A 56 18.81 -17.28 -1.32
CA ALA A 56 17.48 -17.52 -1.88
C ALA A 56 16.38 -17.41 -0.80
N PHE A 57 16.60 -17.95 0.39
CA PHE A 57 15.67 -17.85 1.52
C PHE A 57 15.39 -16.40 1.89
N GLU A 58 16.43 -15.59 2.03
CA GLU A 58 16.30 -14.17 2.34
C GLU A 58 15.50 -13.43 1.25
N ARG A 59 15.81 -13.70 -0.03
CA ARG A 59 15.08 -13.11 -1.17
C ARG A 59 13.62 -13.49 -1.19
N ILE A 60 13.29 -14.76 -0.93
CA ILE A 60 11.90 -15.24 -0.88
C ILE A 60 11.17 -14.58 0.28
N ALA A 61 11.78 -14.54 1.46
CA ALA A 61 11.15 -14.00 2.66
C ALA A 61 10.90 -12.49 2.58
N LYS A 62 11.83 -11.74 1.97
CA LYS A 62 11.72 -10.27 1.77
C LYS A 62 11.03 -9.86 0.47
N GLY A 63 10.73 -10.81 -0.41
CA GLY A 63 10.04 -10.53 -1.67
C GLY A 63 8.59 -10.07 -1.46
N PRO A 64 7.92 -9.53 -2.49
CA PRO A 64 6.51 -9.18 -2.37
C PRO A 64 5.66 -10.41 -2.01
N VAL A 65 4.61 -10.21 -1.20
CA VAL A 65 3.63 -11.25 -0.91
C VAL A 65 2.71 -11.36 -2.12
N PRO A 66 2.64 -12.53 -2.80
CA PRO A 66 1.68 -12.69 -3.88
C PRO A 66 0.27 -12.59 -3.30
N LEU A 67 -0.45 -11.55 -3.70
CA LEU A 67 -1.86 -11.40 -3.35
C LEU A 67 -2.67 -12.53 -3.96
N ASN A 68 -3.59 -13.10 -3.19
CA ASN A 68 -4.58 -14.02 -3.76
C ASN A 68 -5.56 -13.26 -4.67
N ASP A 69 -6.26 -13.97 -5.55
CA ASP A 69 -7.12 -13.33 -6.55
C ASP A 69 -8.23 -12.47 -5.93
N ARG A 70 -8.72 -12.89 -4.74
CA ARG A 70 -9.70 -12.13 -3.97
C ARG A 70 -9.14 -10.81 -3.43
N GLN A 71 -7.88 -10.79 -3.00
CA GLN A 71 -7.18 -9.59 -2.54
C GLN A 71 -6.92 -8.62 -3.71
N LYS A 72 -6.49 -9.15 -4.87
CA LYS A 72 -6.35 -8.35 -6.09
C LYS A 72 -7.67 -7.70 -6.49
N GLU A 73 -8.77 -8.46 -6.45
CA GLU A 73 -10.10 -7.95 -6.80
C GLU A 73 -10.56 -6.84 -5.84
N LEU A 74 -10.23 -6.98 -4.55
CA LEU A 74 -10.51 -5.96 -3.52
C LEU A 74 -9.72 -4.67 -3.75
N GLU A 75 -8.43 -4.75 -4.07
CA GLU A 75 -7.60 -3.58 -4.39
C GLU A 75 -8.13 -2.85 -5.63
N VAL A 76 -8.47 -3.60 -6.69
CA VAL A 76 -9.06 -3.02 -7.90
C VAL A 76 -10.37 -2.29 -7.58
N ARG A 77 -11.25 -2.89 -6.76
CA ARG A 77 -12.49 -2.23 -6.35
C ARG A 77 -12.24 -0.96 -5.54
N GLN A 78 -11.31 -0.98 -4.59
CA GLN A 78 -10.95 0.20 -3.80
C GLN A 78 -10.43 1.32 -4.69
N GLN A 79 -9.55 0.99 -5.64
CA GLN A 79 -8.97 1.98 -6.54
C GLN A 79 -10.03 2.60 -7.47
N ILE A 80 -11.00 1.80 -7.95
CA ILE A 80 -12.15 2.31 -8.70
C ILE A 80 -13.00 3.26 -7.84
N GLU A 81 -13.21 2.93 -6.57
CA GLU A 81 -14.00 3.76 -5.66
C GLU A 81 -13.30 5.09 -5.34
N GLU A 82 -12.00 5.06 -5.07
CA GLU A 82 -11.18 6.24 -4.85
C GLU A 82 -11.15 7.15 -6.08
N ASP A 83 -10.97 6.58 -7.27
CA ASP A 83 -11.03 7.33 -8.53
C ASP A 83 -12.40 7.98 -8.74
N ARG A 84 -13.49 7.27 -8.45
CA ARG A 84 -14.84 7.82 -8.51
C ARG A 84 -15.01 8.95 -7.50
N ALA A 85 -14.52 8.80 -6.28
CA ALA A 85 -14.56 9.82 -5.25
C ALA A 85 -13.76 11.06 -5.65
N ARG A 86 -12.56 10.88 -6.22
CA ARG A 86 -11.70 11.95 -6.74
C ARG A 86 -12.41 12.74 -7.84
N ARG A 87 -12.95 12.06 -8.86
CA ARG A 87 -13.71 12.69 -9.95
C ARG A 87 -14.93 13.47 -9.45
N ARG A 88 -15.63 12.95 -8.44
CA ARG A 88 -16.76 13.66 -7.80
C ARG A 88 -16.31 14.96 -7.12
N ARG A 89 -15.16 14.94 -6.44
CA ARG A 89 -14.59 16.14 -5.79
C ARG A 89 -14.18 17.19 -6.84
N GLU A 90 -13.48 16.78 -7.89
CA GLU A 90 -13.06 17.65 -8.99
C GLU A 90 -14.27 18.31 -9.67
N LYS A 91 -15.33 17.54 -9.96
CA LYS A 91 -16.56 18.08 -10.55
C LYS A 91 -17.25 19.11 -9.65
N ARG A 92 -17.25 18.90 -8.33
CA ARG A 92 -17.80 19.86 -7.36
C ARG A 92 -17.00 21.16 -7.33
N VAL A 93 -15.67 21.06 -7.37
CA VAL A 93 -14.78 22.23 -7.40
C VAL A 93 -14.98 23.01 -8.71
N ALA A 94 -14.98 22.33 -9.85
CA ALA A 94 -15.21 22.96 -11.15
C ALA A 94 -16.56 23.69 -11.22
N ARG A 95 -17.62 23.09 -10.66
CA ARG A 95 -18.95 23.72 -10.61
C ARG A 95 -18.93 24.99 -9.76
N ARG A 96 -18.30 24.97 -8.58
CA ARG A 96 -18.17 26.16 -7.72
C ARG A 96 -17.43 27.29 -8.44
N ILE A 97 -16.33 27.00 -9.13
CA ILE A 97 -15.58 28.01 -9.90
C ILE A 97 -16.47 28.64 -10.97
N LEU A 98 -17.26 27.82 -11.69
CA LEU A 98 -18.15 28.31 -12.73
C LEU A 98 -19.29 29.17 -12.17
N ASP A 99 -19.85 28.78 -11.03
CA ASP A 99 -20.90 29.55 -10.34
C ASP A 99 -20.35 30.88 -9.82
N THR A 100 -19.13 30.92 -9.27
CA THR A 100 -18.48 32.18 -8.84
C THR A 100 -18.26 33.13 -10.03
N ARG A 101 -17.72 32.63 -11.15
CA ARG A 101 -17.49 33.45 -12.35
C ARG A 101 -18.78 34.01 -12.94
N LYS A 102 -19.89 33.25 -12.87
CA LYS A 102 -21.20 33.75 -13.31
C LYS A 102 -21.67 34.92 -12.45
N ARG A 103 -21.55 34.82 -11.13
CA ARG A 103 -21.93 35.91 -10.22
C ARG A 103 -21.08 37.15 -10.42
N GLU A 104 -19.76 36.99 -10.58
CA GLU A 104 -18.85 38.09 -10.88
C GLU A 104 -19.23 38.81 -12.19
N ASN A 105 -19.59 38.06 -13.24
CA ASN A 105 -20.05 38.65 -14.50
C ASN A 105 -21.42 39.34 -14.36
N GLU A 106 -22.36 38.75 -13.61
CA GLU A 106 -23.69 39.34 -13.36
C GLU A 106 -23.62 40.63 -12.53
N GLU A 107 -22.70 40.70 -11.56
CA GLU A 107 -22.42 41.91 -10.77
C GLU A 107 -21.72 43.00 -11.60
N ALA A 108 -20.85 42.61 -12.55
CA ALA A 108 -20.20 43.55 -13.46
C ALA A 108 -21.16 44.16 -14.49
N ASP A 109 -22.17 43.41 -14.95
CA ASP A 109 -23.17 43.87 -15.92
C ASP A 109 -24.28 44.75 -15.30
N ASN A 110 -24.43 44.75 -13.97
CA ASN A 110 -25.47 45.54 -13.29
C ASN A 110 -24.94 46.19 -12.00
N PRO A 111 -24.08 47.21 -12.11
CA PRO A 111 -23.47 47.84 -10.96
C PRO A 111 -24.53 48.53 -10.10
N PRO A 112 -24.44 48.46 -8.76
CA PRO A 112 -25.42 49.06 -7.88
C PRO A 112 -25.48 50.57 -8.11
N HIS A 113 -26.67 51.07 -8.45
CA HIS A 113 -26.93 52.51 -8.50
C HIS A 113 -26.72 53.09 -7.09
N GLU A 114 -25.61 53.80 -6.90
CA GLU A 114 -25.37 54.65 -5.74
C GLU A 114 -26.50 55.68 -5.66
N LYS A 115 -27.32 55.57 -4.61
CA LYS A 115 -28.35 56.55 -4.28
C LYS A 115 -27.66 57.81 -3.77
N SER A 116 -27.74 58.90 -4.54
CA SER A 116 -27.47 60.27 -4.08
C SER A 116 -28.66 60.81 -3.29
#